data_AF-A0A9E5YC81-F1
#
_entry.id   AF-A0A9E5YC81-F1
#
_cell.length_a   1.000
_cell.length_b   1.000
_cell.length_c   1.000
_cell.angle_alpha   90.00
_cell.angle_beta   90.00
_cell.angle_gamma   90.00
#
_symmetry.space_group_name_H-M   'P 1'
#
loop_
_entity.id
_entity.type
_entity.pdbx_description
1 polymer ?
#
loop_
_entity_poly.entity_id
_entity_poly.type
_entity_poly.pdbx_seq_one_letter_code
_entity_poly.pdbx_strand_id
1 'polypeptide(L)'
;IIDGAPGIGCPVIASLSGINCAVVVTEPTLSGLHDAKRVIEVARHFGVAVRVIINKFDLNFVVTKKIEDFCQDNTIELLGKVSYDESVVKALVEGKTILEYSDGKAKKEITSIWQNLGKKML
;
A
#
# COMPACT_ATOMS: atom_id res chain seq x y z
N ILE A 1 -5.84 13.61 0.90
CA ILE A 1 -5.27 12.30 1.30
C ILE A 1 -5.81 12.01 2.68
N ILE A 2 -6.38 10.82 2.88
CA ILE A 2 -6.92 10.37 4.17
C ILE A 2 -6.08 9.18 4.60
N ASP A 3 -5.64 9.15 5.86
CA ASP A 3 -5.07 7.94 6.45
C ASP A 3 -6.21 7.04 6.94
N GLY A 4 -6.38 5.91 6.28
CA GLY A 4 -7.51 5.01 6.51
C GLY A 4 -7.29 4.15 7.76
N ALA A 5 -8.36 3.92 8.52
CA ALA A 5 -8.30 2.97 9.62
C ALA A 5 -7.92 1.57 9.11
N PRO A 6 -7.10 0.79 9.84
CA PRO A 6 -6.78 -0.57 9.47
C PRO A 6 -7.99 -1.50 9.68
N GLY A 7 -7.95 -2.67 9.03
CA GLY A 7 -8.97 -3.71 9.19
C GLY A 7 -10.16 -3.52 8.26
N ILE A 8 -11.36 -3.94 8.71
CA ILE A 8 -12.56 -4.06 7.86
C ILE A 8 -13.84 -3.53 8.52
N GLY A 9 -13.71 -2.85 9.67
CA GLY A 9 -14.85 -2.34 10.43
C GLY A 9 -15.43 -1.03 9.90
N CYS A 10 -16.46 -0.50 10.57
CA CYS A 10 -17.08 0.79 10.23
C CYS A 10 -16.09 1.96 10.02
N PRO A 11 -14.97 2.07 10.77
CA PRO A 11 -13.96 3.11 10.51
C PRO A 11 -13.34 3.05 9.10
N VAL A 12 -13.21 1.86 8.52
CA VAL A 12 -12.68 1.67 7.16
C VAL A 12 -13.71 2.13 6.14
N ILE A 13 -14.98 1.79 6.33
CA ILE A 13 -16.09 2.23 5.47
C ILE A 13 -16.19 3.76 5.48
N ALA A 14 -16.09 4.40 6.65
CA ALA A 14 -16.09 5.85 6.76
C ALA A 14 -14.92 6.49 5.98
N SER A 15 -13.74 5.85 6.00
CA SER A 15 -12.56 6.30 5.25
C SER A 15 -12.71 6.17 3.74
N LEU A 16 -13.60 5.29 3.26
CA LEU A 16 -13.90 5.06 1.85
C LEU A 16 -15.00 5.97 1.30
N SER A 17 -15.73 6.69 2.16
CA SER A 17 -16.81 7.57 1.74
C SER A 17 -16.25 8.82 1.05
N GLY A 18 -16.69 9.09 -0.19
CA GLY A 18 -16.35 10.31 -0.91
C GLY A 18 -14.93 10.36 -1.50
N ILE A 19 -14.20 9.24 -1.54
CA ILE A 19 -12.86 9.19 -2.14
C ILE A 19 -12.89 8.66 -3.58
N ASN A 20 -11.99 9.15 -4.44
CA ASN A 20 -11.87 8.69 -5.81
C ASN A 20 -11.07 7.39 -5.95
N CYS A 21 -10.15 7.13 -5.01
CA CYS A 21 -9.27 5.97 -5.06
C CYS A 21 -8.78 5.59 -3.65
N ALA A 22 -8.76 4.28 -3.38
CA ALA A 22 -8.12 3.69 -2.22
C ALA A 22 -6.76 3.06 -2.61
N VAL A 23 -5.72 3.39 -1.85
CA VAL A 23 -4.41 2.75 -1.95
C VAL A 23 -4.25 1.80 -0.76
N VAL A 24 -4.28 0.49 -1.03
CA VAL A 24 -4.15 -0.56 -0.02
C VAL A 24 -2.69 -0.93 0.12
N VAL A 25 -2.14 -0.75 1.32
CA VAL A 25 -0.77 -1.13 1.67
C VAL A 25 -0.80 -2.45 2.43
N THR A 26 -0.02 -3.44 2.00
CA THR A 26 0.05 -4.75 2.66
C THR A 26 1.48 -5.27 2.73
N GLU A 27 1.77 -6.11 3.73
CA GLU A 27 3.05 -6.81 3.87
C GLU A 27 2.94 -8.26 3.38
N PRO A 28 4.03 -8.91 2.93
CA PRO A 28 3.99 -10.26 2.37
C PRO A 28 3.83 -11.35 3.45
N THR A 29 2.73 -11.29 4.17
CA THR A 29 2.25 -12.28 5.14
C THR A 29 0.90 -12.83 4.70
N LEU A 30 0.55 -14.05 5.14
CA LEU A 30 -0.75 -14.64 4.79
C LEU A 30 -1.92 -13.84 5.36
N SER A 31 -1.78 -13.30 6.56
CA SER A 31 -2.75 -12.39 7.17
C SER A 31 -2.85 -11.08 6.38
N GLY A 32 -1.71 -10.48 6.01
CA GLY A 32 -1.67 -9.25 5.20
C GLY A 32 -2.36 -9.42 3.85
N LEU A 33 -2.15 -10.55 3.16
CA LEU A 33 -2.87 -10.88 1.93
C LEU A 33 -4.38 -11.01 2.18
N HIS A 34 -4.78 -11.72 3.23
CA HIS A 34 -6.19 -11.94 3.55
C HIS A 34 -6.91 -10.64 3.92
N ASP A 35 -6.29 -9.77 4.72
CA ASP A 35 -6.86 -8.48 5.10
C ASP A 35 -6.95 -7.54 3.90
N ALA A 36 -5.91 -7.52 3.05
CA ALA A 36 -5.94 -6.76 1.80
C ALA A 36 -7.10 -7.19 0.90
N LYS A 37 -7.33 -8.50 0.73
CA LYS A 37 -8.46 -9.03 -0.05
C LYS A 37 -9.80 -8.47 0.43
N ARG A 38 -10.02 -8.47 1.74
CA ARG A 38 -11.27 -7.98 2.33
C ARG A 38 -11.44 -6.47 2.16
N VAL A 39 -10.39 -5.69 2.41
CA VAL A 39 -10.43 -4.23 2.20
C VAL A 39 -10.72 -3.87 0.74
N ILE A 40 -10.09 -4.60 -0.19
CA ILE A 40 -10.32 -4.44 -1.63
C ILE A 40 -11.77 -4.75 -1.99
N GLU A 41 -12.34 -5.82 -1.43
CA GLU A 41 -13.75 -6.18 -1.64
C GLU A 41 -14.70 -5.10 -1.13
N VAL A 42 -14.47 -4.58 0.08
CA VAL A 42 -15.27 -3.49 0.65
C VAL A 42 -15.15 -2.22 -0.21
N ALA A 43 -13.94 -1.82 -0.60
CA ALA A 43 -13.74 -0.64 -1.45
C ALA A 43 -14.46 -0.77 -2.81
N ARG A 44 -14.40 -1.96 -3.43
CA ARG A 44 -15.12 -2.25 -4.67
C ARG A 44 -16.63 -2.21 -4.51
N HIS A 45 -17.16 -2.71 -3.39
CA HIS A 45 -18.58 -2.63 -3.08
C HIS A 45 -19.10 -1.19 -3.09
N PHE A 46 -18.29 -0.24 -2.61
CA PHE A 46 -18.59 1.20 -2.63
C PHE A 46 -18.21 1.90 -3.95
N GLY A 47 -17.79 1.15 -4.98
CA GLY A 47 -17.42 1.72 -6.28
C GLY A 47 -16.11 2.51 -6.27
N VAL A 48 -15.26 2.34 -5.25
CA VAL A 48 -13.98 3.04 -5.14
C VAL A 48 -12.92 2.29 -5.96
N ALA A 49 -12.17 3.03 -6.79
CA ALA A 49 -11.03 2.46 -7.52
C ALA A 49 -9.92 2.04 -6.54
N VAL A 50 -9.38 0.82 -6.69
CA VAL A 50 -8.39 0.28 -5.76
C VAL A 50 -7.04 0.07 -6.45
N ARG A 51 -5.99 0.44 -5.74
CA ARG A 51 -4.59 0.22 -6.10
C ARG A 51 -3.84 -0.40 -4.92
N VAL A 52 -2.78 -1.15 -5.16
CA VAL A 52 -2.04 -1.87 -4.12
C VAL A 52 -0.58 -1.43 -4.07
N ILE A 53 -0.01 -1.39 -2.87
CA ILE A 53 1.44 -1.31 -2.61
C ILE A 53 1.83 -2.49 -1.73
N ILE A 54 2.90 -3.19 -2.09
CA ILE A 54 3.48 -4.23 -1.23
C ILE A 54 4.63 -3.61 -0.42
N ASN A 55 4.39 -3.43 0.87
CA ASN A 55 5.39 -2.97 1.84
C ASN A 55 6.28 -4.13 2.28
N LYS A 56 7.58 -3.87 2.46
CA LYS A 56 8.60 -4.85 2.88
C LYS A 56 8.57 -6.13 2.02
N PHE A 57 8.43 -5.97 0.71
CA PHE A 57 8.16 -7.10 -0.21
C PHE A 57 9.26 -8.17 -0.24
N ASP A 58 10.50 -7.78 0.10
CA ASP A 58 11.70 -8.61 0.12
C ASP A 58 11.81 -9.49 1.37
N LEU A 59 10.91 -9.35 2.35
CA LEU A 59 10.86 -10.25 3.51
C LEU A 59 10.33 -11.65 3.18
N ASN A 60 9.48 -11.77 2.15
CA ASN A 60 8.95 -13.07 1.73
C ASN A 60 8.51 -13.04 0.25
N PHE A 61 9.41 -13.42 -0.65
CA PHE A 61 9.14 -13.42 -2.09
C PHE A 61 8.00 -14.38 -2.51
N VAL A 62 7.80 -15.47 -1.78
CA VAL A 62 6.72 -16.43 -2.09
C VAL A 62 5.35 -15.80 -1.85
N VAL A 63 5.18 -15.09 -0.73
CA VAL A 63 3.91 -14.42 -0.43
C VAL A 63 3.76 -13.14 -1.25
N THR A 64 4.85 -12.41 -1.51
CA THR A 64 4.86 -11.28 -2.46
C THR A 64 4.31 -11.72 -3.81
N LYS A 65 4.77 -12.86 -4.35
CA LYS A 65 4.26 -13.39 -5.62
C LYS A 65 2.76 -13.70 -5.56
N LYS A 66 2.27 -14.25 -4.45
CA LYS A 66 0.81 -14.48 -4.26
C LYS A 66 0.00 -13.17 -4.25
N ILE A 67 0.55 -12.08 -3.72
CA ILE A 67 -0.11 -10.77 -3.74
C ILE A 67 -0.09 -10.21 -5.17
N GLU A 68 1.03 -10.32 -5.88
CA GLU A 68 1.14 -9.91 -7.30
C GLU A 68 0.14 -10.66 -8.19
N ASP A 69 0.08 -11.99 -8.06
CA ASP A 69 -0.84 -12.85 -8.81
C ASP A 69 -2.29 -12.50 -8.48
N PHE A 70 -2.63 -12.31 -7.19
CA PHE A 70 -3.96 -11.86 -6.80
C PHE A 70 -4.34 -10.51 -7.43
N CYS A 71 -3.41 -9.54 -7.45
CA CYS A 71 -3.67 -8.25 -8.09
C CYS A 71 -3.92 -8.42 -9.58
N GLN A 72 -3.10 -9.22 -10.27
CA GLN A 72 -3.23 -9.50 -11.69
C GLN A 72 -4.58 -10.18 -12.02
N ASP A 73 -4.92 -11.26 -11.31
CA ASP A 73 -6.14 -12.04 -11.52
C ASP A 73 -7.42 -11.21 -11.30
N ASN A 74 -7.33 -10.16 -10.49
CA ASN A 74 -8.44 -9.30 -10.16
C ASN A 74 -8.42 -7.96 -10.91
N THR A 75 -7.50 -7.74 -11.85
CA THR A 75 -7.34 -6.46 -12.56
C THR A 75 -7.15 -5.28 -11.59
N ILE A 76 -6.37 -5.50 -10.54
CA ILE A 76 -5.98 -4.49 -9.55
C ILE A 76 -4.60 -4.00 -9.90
N GLU A 77 -4.45 -2.68 -9.97
CA GLU A 77 -3.17 -2.10 -10.28
C GLU A 77 -2.23 -2.18 -9.06
N LEU A 78 -1.06 -2.80 -9.25
CA LEU A 78 0.06 -2.69 -8.33
C LEU A 78 0.87 -1.41 -8.62
N LEU A 79 0.80 -0.43 -7.72
CA LEU A 79 1.51 0.85 -7.86
C LEU A 79 3.02 0.72 -7.69
N GLY A 80 3.44 -0.26 -6.89
CA GLY A 80 4.85 -0.55 -6.64
C GLY A 80 5.06 -1.35 -5.36
N LYS A 81 6.33 -1.47 -4.99
CA LYS A 81 6.79 -2.23 -3.85
C LYS A 81 7.84 -1.42 -3.10
N VAL A 82 7.85 -1.53 -1.78
CA VAL A 82 8.84 -0.89 -0.90
C VAL A 82 9.66 -1.98 -0.24
N SER A 83 10.98 -1.93 -0.37
CA SER A 83 11.90 -2.86 0.27
C SER A 83 11.95 -2.63 1.78
N TYR A 84 12.24 -3.67 2.56
CA TYR A 84 12.55 -3.55 3.97
C TYR A 84 13.83 -2.72 4.16
N ASP A 85 13.74 -1.65 4.93
CA ASP A 85 14.84 -0.71 5.16
C ASP A 85 14.79 -0.21 6.60
N GLU A 86 15.81 -0.55 7.38
CA GLU A 86 15.91 -0.13 8.79
C GLU A 86 15.99 1.39 8.96
N SER A 87 16.42 2.13 7.93
CA SER A 87 16.47 3.59 7.99
C SER A 87 15.08 4.20 8.14
N VAL A 88 14.00 3.50 7.74
CA VAL A 88 12.62 3.94 7.98
C VAL A 88 12.31 3.99 9.48
N VAL A 89 12.75 2.97 10.23
CA VAL A 89 12.56 2.91 11.68
C VAL A 89 13.43 3.96 12.38
N LYS A 90 14.69 4.11 11.95
CA LYS A 90 15.61 5.13 12.49
C LYS A 90 15.08 6.55 12.27
N ALA A 91 14.56 6.84 11.08
CA ALA A 91 13.91 8.11 10.76
C ALA A 91 12.73 8.39 11.71
N LEU A 92 11.86 7.40 11.91
CA LEU A 92 10.71 7.53 12.80
C LEU A 92 11.12 7.84 14.25
N VAL A 93 12.16 7.17 14.76
CA VAL A 93 12.71 7.43 16.10
C VAL A 93 13.24 8.86 16.23
N GLU A 94 13.78 9.43 15.15
CA GLU A 94 14.24 10.82 15.09
C GLU A 94 13.11 11.84 14.77
N GLY A 95 11.86 11.39 14.65
CA GLY A 95 10.73 12.26 14.28
C GLY A 95 10.81 12.80 12.84
N LYS A 96 11.56 12.11 11.96
CA LYS A 96 11.75 12.47 10.55
C LYS A 96 11.02 11.48 9.65
N THR A 97 10.63 11.95 8.47
CA THR A 97 10.22 11.07 7.38
C THR A 97 11.45 10.42 6.73
N ILE A 98 11.24 9.29 6.04
CA ILE A 98 12.31 8.66 5.27
C ILE A 98 12.87 9.59 4.17
N LEU A 99 12.06 10.51 3.64
CA LEU A 99 12.46 11.46 2.61
C LEU A 99 13.49 12.48 3.12
N GLU A 100 13.37 12.88 4.38
CA GLU A 100 14.27 13.82 5.06
C GLU A 100 15.51 13.13 5.62
N TYR A 101 15.42 11.82 5.91
CA TYR A 101 16.45 11.10 6.65
C TYR A 101 17.52 10.44 5.77
N SER A 102 17.12 9.84 4.63
CA SER A 102 18.00 8.93 3.88
C SER A 102 17.77 9.02 2.38
N ASP A 103 18.85 8.97 1.59
CA ASP A 103 18.81 8.78 0.13
C ASP A 103 18.80 7.31 -0.31
N GLY A 104 18.41 6.43 0.62
CA GLY A 104 18.34 4.98 0.44
C GLY A 104 17.22 4.49 -0.49
N LYS A 105 17.10 3.15 -0.56
CA LYS A 105 16.17 2.47 -1.47
C LYS A 105 14.71 2.85 -1.19
N ALA A 106 14.30 2.91 0.08
CA ALA A 106 12.93 3.22 0.47
C ALA A 106 12.49 4.61 -0.02
N LYS A 107 13.35 5.64 0.08
CA LYS A 107 13.06 6.97 -0.47
C LYS A 107 12.80 6.93 -1.98
N LYS A 108 13.67 6.24 -2.73
CA LYS A 108 13.55 6.13 -4.19
C LYS A 108 12.27 5.39 -4.59
N GLU A 109 11.97 4.28 -3.93
CA GLU A 109 10.78 3.46 -4.18
C GLU A 109 9.48 4.23 -3.87
N ILE A 110 9.40 4.88 -2.71
CA ILE A 110 8.24 5.69 -2.32
C ILE A 110 8.06 6.88 -3.28
N THR A 111 9.15 7.56 -3.66
CA THR A 111 9.10 8.67 -4.62
C THR A 111 8.59 8.20 -6.00
N SER A 112 9.04 7.03 -6.45
CA SER A 112 8.57 6.43 -7.71
C SER A 112 7.08 6.08 -7.66
N ILE A 113 6.63 5.46 -6.55
CA ILE A 113 5.20 5.16 -6.32
C ILE A 113 4.36 6.43 -6.34
N TRP A 114 4.81 7.48 -5.66
CA TRP A 114 4.13 8.77 -5.62
C TRP A 114 3.98 9.39 -7.01
N GLN A 115 5.05 9.38 -7.81
CA GLN A 115 5.02 9.88 -9.19
C GLN A 115 4.08 9.06 -10.08
N ASN A 116 4.05 7.73 -9.91
CA ASN A 116 3.17 6.85 -10.66
C ASN A 116 1.69 7.08 -10.30
N LEU A 117 1.40 7.35 -9.03
CA LEU A 117 0.05 7.71 -8.60
C LEU A 117 -0.39 9.04 -9.23
N GLY A 118 0.46 10.08 -9.16
CA GLY A 118 0.14 11.42 -9.69
C GLY A 118 -0.12 11.45 -11.20
N LYS A 119 0.64 10.69 -12.00
CA LYS A 119 0.44 10.58 -13.46
C LYS A 119 -0.88 9.92 -13.86
N LYS A 120 -1.54 9.22 -12.94
CA LYS A 120 -2.74 8.41 -13.20
C LYS A 120 -3.99 8.96 -12.54
N MET A 121 -3.88 10.07 -11.80
CA MET A 121 -4.99 10.82 -11.20
C MET A 121 -5.40 12.04 -12.05
N LEU A 122 -4.62 12.37 -13.08
CA LEU A 122 -4.90 13.36 -14.13
C LEU A 122 -5.25 12.64 -15.43
#